data_AF-A0AAV6CWK3-F1
#
_entry.id   AF-A0AAV6CWK3-F1
#
_cell.length_a   1.000
_cell.length_b   1.000
_cell.length_c   1.000
_cell.angle_alpha   90.00
_cell.angle_beta   90.00
_cell.angle_gamma   90.00
#
_symmetry.space_group_name_H-M   'P 1'
#
loop_
_entity.id
_entity.type
_entity.pdbx_description
1 polymer ?
#
loop_
_entity_poly.entity_id
_entity_poly.type
_entity_poly.pdbx_seq_one_letter_code
_entity_poly.pdbx_strand_id
1 'polypeptide(L)' 'SVAFFHQPNYDALIECLPSCQGPGNPAKYPPVTSGEHRNRKFAATTVAP' A
#
# COMPACT_ATOMS: atom_id res chain seq x y z
N SER A 1 19.10 -19.02 -2.03
CA SER A 1 18.60 -18.26 -0.85
C SER A 1 17.08 -18.35 -0.82
N VAL A 2 16.45 -18.00 0.31
CA VAL A 2 14.99 -17.98 0.44
C VAL A 2 14.57 -16.68 1.10
N ALA A 3 13.58 -15.99 0.55
CA ALA A 3 13.01 -14.76 1.09
C ALA A 3 11.62 -15.02 1.67
N PHE A 4 11.31 -14.40 2.82
CA PHE A 4 10.01 -14.46 3.47
C PHE A 4 9.46 -13.04 3.65
N PHE A 5 8.44 -12.70 2.86
CA PHE A 5 7.86 -11.36 2.83
C PHE A 5 6.58 -11.31 3.65
N HIS A 6 6.50 -10.36 4.58
CA HIS A 6 5.30 -10.09 5.35
C HIS A 6 4.43 -9.07 4.64
N GLN A 7 3.12 -9.29 4.66
CA GLN A 7 2.12 -8.38 4.12
C GLN A 7 1.06 -8.13 5.19
N PRO A 8 0.45 -6.93 5.22
CA PRO A 8 -0.78 -6.71 5.97
C PRO A 8 -1.88 -7.68 5.52
N ASN A 9 -2.95 -7.78 6.33
CA ASN A 9 -4.19 -8.42 5.87
C ASN A 9 -4.66 -7.78 4.57
N TYR A 10 -5.27 -8.57 3.69
CA TYR A 10 -5.59 -8.13 2.33
C TYR A 10 -6.53 -6.91 2.30
N ASP A 11 -7.48 -6.87 3.22
CA ASP A 11 -8.47 -5.82 3.43
C ASP A 11 -8.01 -4.71 4.39
N ALA A 12 -6.80 -4.80 4.94
CA ALA A 12 -6.28 -3.77 5.83
C ALA A 12 -6.20 -2.43 5.10
N LEU A 13 -6.84 -1.40 5.67
CA LEU A 13 -6.75 -0.02 5.19
C LEU A 13 -5.36 0.54 5.53
N ILE A 14 -4.66 0.99 4.48
CA ILE A 14 -3.36 1.65 4.59
C ILE A 14 -3.57 3.14 4.36
N GLU A 15 -3.29 3.91 5.40
CA GLU A 15 -3.38 5.38 5.39
C GLU A 15 -2.23 6.00 6.19
N CYS A 16 -2.05 7.32 6.07
CA CYS A 16 -1.03 8.01 6.84
C CYS A 16 -1.37 7.94 8.34
N LEU A 17 -0.41 7.49 9.15
CA LEU A 17 -0.63 7.41 10.60
C LEU A 17 -0.91 8.80 11.18
N PRO A 18 -1.76 8.92 12.21
CA PRO A 18 -2.10 10.21 12.81
C PRO A 18 -0.88 11.01 13.28
N SER A 19 0.14 10.34 13.84
CA SER A 19 1.38 10.96 14.29
C SER A 19 2.33 11.38 13.16
N CYS A 20 2.03 11.01 11.91
CA CYS A 20 2.86 11.29 10.75
C CYS A 20 2.31 12.40 9.85
N GLN A 21 1.18 13.02 10.22
CA GLN A 21 0.55 14.11 9.46
C GLN A 21 0.08 15.27 10.37
N GLY A 22 -0.11 16.46 9.78
CA GLY A 22 -0.60 17.64 10.48
C GLY A 22 -0.76 18.87 9.56
N PRO A 23 -1.11 20.05 10.12
CA PRO A 23 -1.47 21.25 9.36
C PRO A 23 -0.41 21.75 8.35
N GLY A 24 0.87 21.50 8.61
CA GLY A 24 1.98 21.82 7.70
C GLY A 24 2.58 20.61 6.98
N ASN A 25 2.05 19.41 7.23
CA ASN A 25 2.52 18.14 6.66
C ASN A 25 1.32 17.22 6.43
N PRO A 26 0.45 17.51 5.44
CA PRO A 26 -0.72 16.68 5.18
C PRO A 26 -0.30 15.29 4.67
N ALA A 27 -1.18 14.30 4.80
CA ALA A 27 -0.97 12.99 4.20
C ALA A 27 -0.63 13.13 2.70
N LYS A 28 0.50 12.54 2.31
CA LYS A 28 1.00 12.61 0.93
C LYS A 28 0.21 11.73 -0.04
N TYR A 29 -0.40 10.66 0.46
CA TYR A 29 -1.06 9.65 -0.37
C TYR A 29 -2.48 9.40 0.13
N PRO A 30 -3.43 9.14 -0.77
CA PRO A 30 -4.78 8.74 -0.39
C PRO A 30 -4.76 7.33 0.25
N PRO A 31 -5.73 7.04 1.14
CA PRO A 31 -5.92 5.71 1.68
C PRO A 31 -6.14 4.65 0.59
N VAL A 32 -5.65 3.43 0.83
CA VAL A 32 -5.85 2.27 -0.05
C VAL A 32 -5.80 0.98 0.75
N THR A 33 -6.48 -0.08 0.34
CA THR A 33 -6.28 -1.40 0.97
C THR A 33 -4.94 -2.03 0.55
N SER A 34 -4.39 -2.92 1.39
CA SER A 34 -3.17 -3.66 1.05
C SER A 34 -3.32 -4.46 -0.26
N GLY A 35 -4.47 -5.12 -0.42
CA GLY A 35 -4.80 -5.94 -1.59
C GLY A 35 -4.86 -5.14 -2.89
N GLU A 36 -5.51 -3.98 -2.89
CA GLU A 36 -5.55 -3.09 -4.06
C GLU A 36 -4.15 -2.61 -4.45
N HIS A 37 -3.34 -2.17 -3.48
CA HIS A 37 -1.97 -1.75 -3.77
C HIS A 37 -1.15 -2.88 -4.38
N ARG A 38 -1.21 -4.08 -3.79
CA ARG A 38 -0.54 -5.28 -4.28
C ARG A 38 -0.97 -5.62 -5.71
N ASN A 39 -2.27 -5.65 -5.99
CA ASN A 39 -2.80 -5.95 -7.31
C ASN A 39 -2.31 -4.95 -8.36
N ARG A 40 -2.29 -3.65 -8.04
CA ARG A 40 -1.75 -2.61 -8.95
C ARG A 40 -0.28 -2.85 -9.28
N LYS A 41 0.54 -3.28 -8.31
CA LYS A 41 1.96 -3.61 -8.56
C LYS A 41 2.13 -4.84 -9.45
N PHE A 42 1.32 -5.87 -9.24
CA PHE A 42 1.32 -7.04 -10.13
C PHE A 42 0.90 -6.65 -11.54
N ALA A 43 -0.24 -5.95 -11.70
CA ALA A 43 -0.74 -5.50 -12.99
C ALA A 43 0.26 -4.63 -13.76
N ALA A 44 1.02 -3.77 -13.07
CA ALA A 44 2.05 -2.94 -13.71
C ALA A 44 3.27 -3.74 -14.20
N THR A 45 3.49 -4.94 -13.65
CA THR A 45 4.64 -5.80 -13.96
C THR A 45 4.27 -6.90 -14.95
N THR A 46 3.02 -7.36 -14.92
CA THR A 46 2.49 -8.35 -15.86
C THR A 46 2.02 -7.64 -17.12
N VAL A 47 2.46 -8.09 -18.29
CA VAL A 47 1.81 -7.70 -19.55
C VAL A 47 0.41 -8.29 -19.52
N ALA A 48 -0.62 -7.44 -19.40
CA ALA A 48 -1.98 -7.88 -19.67
C ALA A 48 -2.04 -8.37 -21.13
N PRO A 49 -2.78 -9.44 -21.44
CA PRO A 49 -2.96 -9.87 -22.84
C PRO A 49 -3.47 -8.73 -23.73
#